data_AF-A0A7K3XWQ8-F1
#
_entry.id   AF-A0A7K3XWQ8-F1
#
_cell.length_a   1.000
_cell.length_b   1.000
_cell.length_c   1.000
_cell.angle_alpha   90.00
_cell.angle_beta   90.00
_cell.angle_gamma   90.00
#
_symmetry.space_group_name_H-M   'P 1'
#
loop_
_entity.id
_entity.type
_entity.pdbx_description
1 polymer ?
#
loop_
_entity_poly.entity_id
_entity_poly.type
_entity_poly.pdbx_seq_one_letter_code
_entity_poly.pdbx_strand_id
1 'polypeptide(L)' 'MKKLATTVQTGSKRDVLVGMRYLIAKQLDGCESGRDMASLSKRLMEVIEEIEAIDAKEAESGNRVTKARERFGRGGG' A
#
# COMPACT_ATOMS: atom_id res chain seq x y z
N MET A 1 -6.25 0.37 14.99
CA MET A 1 -5.38 1.08 14.03
C MET A 1 -4.50 2.08 14.79
N LYS A 2 -3.19 2.15 14.49
CA LYS A 2 -2.34 3.24 14.98
C LYS A 2 -2.83 4.58 14.41
N LYS A 3 -2.67 5.67 15.16
CA LYS A 3 -3.00 7.02 14.66
C LYS A 3 -2.12 7.34 13.45
N LEU A 4 -2.69 7.96 12.41
CA LEU A 4 -1.94 8.33 11.21
C LEU A 4 -0.69 9.15 11.55
N ALA A 5 -0.78 10.08 12.51
CA ALA A 5 0.35 10.88 12.98
C ALA A 5 1.51 10.04 13.54
N THR A 6 1.23 8.91 14.19
CA THR A 6 2.25 7.98 14.68
C THR A 6 2.80 7.14 13.53
N THR A 7 1.92 6.68 12.63
CA THR A 7 2.31 5.90 11.46
C THR A 7 3.23 6.69 10.51
N VAL A 8 3.00 7.99 10.35
CA VAL A 8 3.88 8.88 9.54
C VAL A 8 5.27 9.01 10.16
N GLN A 9 5.38 8.99 11.49
CA GLN A 9 6.67 9.13 12.18
C GLN A 9 7.48 7.83 12.23
N THR A 10 6.81 6.69 12.36
CA THR A 10 7.48 5.41 12.70
C THR A 10 7.18 4.26 11.74
N GLY A 11 6.27 4.45 10.80
CA GLY A 11 5.77 3.39 9.91
C GLY A 11 6.44 3.42 8.55
N SER A 12 6.22 2.35 7.78
CA SER A 12 6.66 2.28 6.40
C SER A 12 5.74 3.12 5.52
N LYS A 13 6.23 3.50 4.32
CA LYS A 13 5.43 4.21 3.31
C LYS A 13 4.07 3.53 3.08
N ARG A 14 4.08 2.19 3.02
CA ARG A 14 2.87 1.36 2.91
C ARG A 14 1.89 1.58 4.07
N ASP A 15 2.36 1.60 5.31
CA ASP A 15 1.49 1.79 6.49
C ASP A 15 0.82 3.17 6.47
N VAL A 16 1.56 4.20 6.03
CA VAL A 16 1.02 5.56 5.88
C VAL A 16 -0.09 5.60 4.84
N LEU A 17 0.13 4.96 3.68
CA LEU A 17 -0.86 4.89 2.60
C LEU A 17 -2.11 4.10 3.02
N VAL A 18 -1.95 2.98 3.74
CA VAL A 18 -3.08 2.22 4.30
C VAL A 18 -3.89 3.08 5.28
N GLY A 19 -3.21 3.86 6.12
CA GLY A 19 -3.86 4.81 7.02
C GLY A 19 -4.63 5.91 6.26
N MET A 20 -4.03 6.48 5.21
CA MET A 20 -4.68 7.49 4.36
C MET A 20 -5.90 6.91 3.64
N ARG A 21 -5.80 5.70 3.10
CA ARG A 21 -6.92 4.98 2.46
C ARG A 21 -8.12 4.88 3.39
N TYR A 22 -7.89 4.48 4.64
CA TYR A 22 -8.95 4.37 5.65
C TYR A 22 -9.59 5.73 5.97
N LEU A 23 -8.79 6.80 6.07
CA LEU A 23 -9.31 8.13 6.35
C LEU A 23 -10.14 8.69 5.19
N ILE A 24 -9.73 8.45 3.95
CA ILE A 24 -10.49 8.87 2.77
C ILE A 24 -11.81 8.10 2.67
N ALA A 25 -11.79 6.78 2.92
CA ALA A 25 -13.01 5.98 2.98
C ALA A 25 -13.99 6.49 4.04
N LYS A 26 -13.49 6.82 5.24
CA LYS A 26 -14.31 7.40 6.31
C LYS A 26 -14.89 8.76 5.94
N GLN A 27 -14.15 9.58 5.19
CA GLN A 27 -14.66 10.86 4.69
C GLN A 27 -15.74 10.65 3.62
N LEU A 28 -15.58 9.67 2.74
CA LEU A 28 -16.59 9.29 1.74
C LEU A 28 -17.90 8.83 2.39
N ASP A 29 -17.83 8.00 3.44
CA ASP A 29 -19.03 7.53 4.17
C ASP A 29 -19.88 8.68 4.74
N GLY A 30 -19.26 9.81 5.07
CA GLY A 30 -19.92 11.00 5.60
C GLY A 30 -20.07 12.16 4.61
N CYS A 31 -19.76 11.95 3.33
CA CYS A 31 -19.73 13.03 2.34
C CYS A 31 -21.09 13.24 1.68
N GLU A 32 -21.72 14.39 1.93
CA GLU A 32 -23.01 14.75 1.32
C GLU A 32 -22.87 15.53 0.00
N SER A 33 -21.67 16.07 -0.27
CA SER A 33 -21.35 16.86 -1.47
C SER A 33 -20.87 15.98 -2.61
N GLY A 34 -21.56 16.00 -3.75
CA GLY A 34 -21.18 15.24 -4.95
C GLY A 34 -19.83 15.67 -5.54
N ARG A 35 -19.43 16.94 -5.39
CA ARG A 35 -18.11 17.43 -5.83
C ARG A 35 -16.99 16.85 -4.97
N ASP A 36 -17.20 16.84 -3.65
CA ASP A 36 -16.20 16.32 -2.71
C ASP A 36 -16.08 14.80 -2.82
N MET A 37 -17.20 14.10 -3.06
CA MET A 37 -17.22 12.67 -3.40
C MET A 37 -16.32 12.34 -4.60
N ALA A 38 -16.39 13.11 -5.69
CA ALA A 38 -15.57 12.87 -6.88
C ALA A 38 -14.08 13.08 -6.58
N SER A 39 -13.75 14.14 -5.82
CA SER A 39 -12.37 14.43 -5.41
C SER A 39 -11.80 13.34 -4.49
N LEU A 40 -12.56 12.95 -3.46
CA LEU A 40 -12.18 11.91 -2.51
C LEU A 40 -12.06 10.53 -3.17
N SER A 41 -12.97 10.19 -4.08
CA SER A 41 -12.91 8.93 -4.84
C SER A 41 -11.68 8.86 -5.73
N LYS A 42 -11.34 9.96 -6.42
CA LYS A 42 -10.09 10.03 -7.20
C LYS A 42 -8.88 9.84 -6.30
N ARG A 43 -8.85 10.53 -5.15
CA ARG A 43 -7.75 10.42 -4.20
C ARG A 43 -7.62 9.01 -3.60
N LEU A 44 -8.74 8.32 -3.39
CA LEU A 44 -8.77 6.95 -2.93
C LEU A 44 -8.14 6.01 -3.97
N MET A 45 -8.48 6.17 -5.25
CA MET A 45 -7.90 5.37 -6.33
C MET A 45 -6.39 5.55 -6.42
N GLU A 46 -5.90 6.80 -6.40
CA GLU A 46 -4.45 7.10 -6.42
C GLU A 46 -3.69 6.40 -5.27
N VAL A 47 -4.27 6.40 -4.06
CA VAL A 47 -3.67 5.74 -2.89
C VAL A 47 -3.68 4.21 -3.04
N ILE A 48 -4.74 3.63 -3.62
CA ILE A 48 -4.82 2.19 -3.87
C ILE A 48 -3.75 1.77 -4.88
N GLU A 49 -3.64 2.48 -6.01
CA GLU A 49 -2.64 2.18 -7.05
C GLU A 49 -1.21 2.26 -6.49
N GLU A 50 -0.93 3.23 -5.61
CA GLU A 50 0.39 3.35 -4.99
C GLU A 50 0.69 2.20 -4.01
N ILE A 51 -0.31 1.70 -3.28
CA ILE A 51 -0.16 0.51 -2.43
C ILE A 51 0.11 -0.72 -3.30
N GLU A 52 -0.65 -0.90 -4.38
CA GLU A 52 -0.45 -2.02 -5.30
C GLU A 52 0.94 -1.98 -5.95
N ALA A 53 1.44 -0.81 -6.31
CA ALA A 53 2.78 -0.64 -6.84
C ALA A 53 3.88 -0.99 -5.83
N ILE A 54 3.67 -0.71 -4.53
CA ILE A 54 4.58 -1.11 -3.46
C ILE A 54 4.52 -2.64 -3.28
N ASP A 55 3.32 -3.20 -3.18
CA ASP A 55 3.12 -4.64 -2.97
C ASP A 55 3.69 -5.46 -4.14
N ALA A 56 3.54 -4.98 -5.38
CA ALA A 56 4.13 -5.59 -6.57
C ALA A 56 5.67 -5.56 -6.53
N LYS A 57 6.28 -4.43 -6.13
CA LYS A 57 7.74 -4.32 -5.99
C LYS A 57 8.28 -5.24 -4.89
N GLU A 58 7.58 -5.34 -3.76
CA GLU A 58 7.95 -6.25 -2.68
C GLU A 58 7.84 -7.72 -3.11
N ALA A 59 6.78 -8.07 -3.84
CA ALA A 59 6.60 -9.42 -4.40
C ALA A 59 7.69 -9.79 -5.42
N GLU A 60 8.06 -8.88 -6.32
CA GLU A 60 9.16 -9.09 -7.27
C GLU A 60 10.52 -9.28 -6.56
N SER A 61 10.78 -8.49 -5.52
CA SER A 61 12.02 -8.59 -4.73
C SER A 61 12.12 -9.93 -4.00
N GLY A 62 11.02 -10.37 -3.37
CA GLY A 62 10.93 -11.68 -2.72
C GLY A 62 11.15 -12.84 -3.69
N ASN A 63 10.58 -12.76 -4.90
CA ASN A 63 10.68 -13.82 -5.91
C ASN A 63 12.11 -14.00 -6.46
N ARG A 64 12.90 -12.94 -6.60
CA ARG A 64 14.29 -13.03 -7.10
C ARG A 64 15.22 -13.71 -6.09
N VAL A 65 15.05 -13.45 -4.80
CA VAL A 65 15.87 -14.07 -3.74
C VAL A 65 15.61 -15.58 -3.66
N THR A 66 14.36 -16.01 -3.78
CA THR A 66 13.99 -17.44 -3.73
C THR A 66 14.52 -18.20 -4.95
N LYS A 67 14.36 -17.65 -6.16
CA LYS A 67 14.85 -18.30 -7.40
C LYS A 67 16.37 -18.42 -7.47
N ALA A 68 17.11 -17.47 -6.89
CA ALA A 68 18.57 -17.57 -6.80
C ALA A 68 18.98 -18.72 -5.88
N ARG A 69 18.34 -18.84 -4.71
CA ARG A 69 18.60 -19.90 -3.72
C ARG A 69 18.36 -21.31 -4.26
N GLU A 70 17.29 -21.49 -5.03
CA GLU A 70 16.98 -22.79 -5.66
C GLU A 70 17.99 -23.18 -6.74
N ARG A 71 18.55 -22.21 -7.47
CA ARG A 71 19.57 -22.46 -8.50
C ARG A 71 20.92 -22.85 -7.89
N PHE A 72 21.27 -22.32 -6.72
CA PHE A 72 22.50 -22.69 -6.00
C PHE A 72 22.37 -23.98 -5.16
N GLY A 73 21.14 -24.42 -4.84
CA GLY A 73 20.91 -25.61 -4.02
C GLY A 73 20.89 -26.96 -4.76
N ARG A 74 20.87 -26.97 -6.09
CA ARG A 74 20.64 -28.19 -6.91
C ARG A 74 21.84 -28.63 -7.77
N GLY A 75 23.04 -28.14 -7.45
CA GLY A 75 24.29 -28.41 -8.19
C GLY A 75 25.38 -29.16 -7.42
N GLY A 76 25.08 -29.78 -6.27
CA GLY A 76 26.05 -30.56 -5.50
C GLY A 76 25.48 -31.92 -5.10
N GLY A 77 25.90 -32.97 -5.81
CA GLY A 77 25.49 -34.36 -5.60
C GLY A 77 25.74 -35.19 -6.85
#